data_AF-A0A256Z3K0-F1
#
_entry.id   AF-A0A256Z3K0-F1
#
_cell.length_a   1.000
_cell.length_b   1.000
_cell.length_c   1.000
_cell.angle_alpha   90.00
_cell.angle_beta   90.00
_cell.angle_gamma   90.00
#
_symmetry.space_group_name_H-M   'P 1'
#
loop_
_entity.id
_entity.type
_entity.pdbx_description
1 polymer ?
#
loop_
_entity_poly.entity_id
_entity_poly.type
_entity_poly.pdbx_seq_one_letter_code
_entity_poly.pdbx_strand_id
1 'polypeptide(L)'
;MAPLERDLLTIEEVPDIFVSGHVHRFEVEVYRGVVVVQASAWQGQTEYQIMRNIQPQPARAALVGLHDLSVRALDFSGKQPRARLIKPPVKVGG
;
A
#
# COMPACT_ATOMS: atom_id res chain seq x y z
N MET A 1 -0.87 -12.56 26.25
CA MET A 1 0.47 -12.93 25.75
C MET A 1 1.48 -12.25 26.64
N ALA A 2 2.50 -12.97 27.12
CA ALA A 2 3.63 -12.36 27.81
C ALA A 2 4.60 -11.74 26.77
N PRO A 3 5.45 -10.78 27.15
CA PRO A 3 6.47 -10.22 26.26
C PRO A 3 7.39 -11.32 25.72
N LEU A 4 7.75 -11.23 24.43
CA LEU A 4 8.78 -12.08 23.83
C LEU A 4 10.16 -11.53 24.19
N GLU A 5 11.15 -12.41 24.36
CA GLU A 5 12.54 -12.01 24.62
C GLU A 5 13.21 -11.36 23.41
N ARG A 6 12.74 -11.66 22.19
CA ARG A 6 13.23 -11.09 20.94
C ARG A 6 12.19 -10.14 20.33
N ASP A 7 12.65 -9.00 19.82
CA ASP A 7 11.84 -8.12 18.98
C ASP A 7 11.74 -8.69 17.56
N LEU A 8 10.51 -9.00 17.14
CA LEU A 8 10.20 -9.55 15.82
C LEU A 8 9.73 -8.48 14.81
N LEU A 9 9.65 -7.22 15.21
CA LEU A 9 9.17 -6.11 14.36
C LEU A 9 10.31 -5.32 13.70
N THR A 10 11.56 -5.60 14.08
CA THR A 10 12.73 -4.99 13.43
C THR A 10 12.87 -5.53 12.00
N ILE A 11 12.96 -4.62 11.03
CA ILE A 11 13.26 -4.93 9.63
C ILE A 11 14.78 -4.99 9.49
N GLU A 12 15.34 -6.20 9.52
CA GLU A 12 16.79 -6.44 9.47
C GLU A 12 17.37 -6.30 8.04
N GLU A 13 16.58 -6.66 7.02
CA GLU A 13 16.96 -6.59 5.60
C GLU A 13 16.09 -5.58 4.85
N VAL A 14 16.69 -4.80 3.94
CA VAL A 14 15.94 -3.84 3.12
C VAL A 14 15.01 -4.60 2.16
N PRO A 15 13.69 -4.42 2.23
CA PRO A 15 12.75 -5.13 1.37
C PRO A 15 12.66 -4.49 -0.02
N ASP A 16 12.36 -5.27 -1.04
CA ASP A 16 11.98 -4.74 -2.36
C ASP A 16 10.57 -4.11 -2.35
N ILE A 17 9.67 -4.68 -1.54
CA ILE A 17 8.27 -4.23 -1.38
C ILE A 17 7.93 -4.17 0.10
N PHE A 18 7.48 -3.00 0.57
CA PHE A 18 6.91 -2.80 1.89
C PHE A 18 5.41 -2.54 1.78
N VAL A 19 4.60 -3.33 2.48
CA VAL A 19 3.13 -3.20 2.46
C VAL A 19 2.61 -2.88 3.85
N SER A 20 1.83 -1.81 3.96
CA SER A 20 1.08 -1.44 5.15
C SER A 20 -0.44 -1.45 4.87
N GLY A 21 -1.22 -1.27 5.92
CA GLY A 21 -2.67 -1.19 5.90
C GLY A 21 -3.20 -0.28 7.00
N HIS A 22 -4.32 -0.67 7.60
CA HIS A 22 -4.91 -0.08 8.82
C HIS A 22 -5.49 1.34 8.70
N VAL A 23 -4.89 2.26 7.93
CA VAL A 23 -5.37 3.65 7.78
C VAL A 23 -6.51 3.77 6.75
N HIS A 24 -6.73 2.73 5.95
CA HIS A 24 -7.80 2.63 4.94
C HIS A 24 -7.72 3.68 3.82
N ARG A 25 -6.51 4.21 3.54
CA ARG A 25 -6.22 5.08 2.39
C ARG A 25 -5.29 4.39 1.42
N PHE A 26 -5.49 4.59 0.12
CA PHE A 26 -4.65 3.96 -0.89
C PHE A 26 -3.54 4.90 -1.32
N GLU A 27 -2.29 4.44 -1.25
CA GLU A 27 -1.15 5.17 -1.81
C GLU A 27 -0.07 4.17 -2.26
N VAL A 28 0.69 4.54 -3.30
CA VAL A 28 1.86 3.79 -3.75
C VAL A 28 2.97 4.76 -4.07
N GLU A 29 4.13 4.56 -3.47
CA GLU A 29 5.33 5.35 -3.69
C GLU A 29 6.54 4.44 -3.93
N VAL A 30 7.59 4.98 -4.56
CA VAL A 30 8.91 4.34 -4.57
C VAL A 30 9.88 5.22 -3.82
N TYR A 31 10.42 4.70 -2.72
CA TYR A 31 11.39 5.41 -1.88
C TYR A 31 12.70 4.63 -1.83
N ARG A 32 13.79 5.24 -2.30
CA ARG A 32 15.15 4.64 -2.34
C ARG A 32 15.18 3.23 -2.97
N GLY A 33 14.34 2.99 -3.97
CA GLY A 33 14.25 1.71 -4.67
C GLY A 33 13.28 0.69 -4.05
N VAL A 34 12.67 0.99 -2.90
CA VAL A 34 11.63 0.16 -2.26
C VAL A 34 10.26 0.60 -2.75
N VAL A 35 9.43 -0.34 -3.20
CA VAL A 35 8.01 -0.09 -3.47
C VAL A 35 7.26 -0.05 -2.14
N VAL A 36 6.70 1.11 -1.79
CA VAL A 36 5.91 1.30 -0.57
C VAL A 36 4.44 1.32 -0.95
N VAL A 37 3.67 0.36 -0.46
CA VAL A 37 2.23 0.25 -0.68
C VAL A 37 1.49 0.52 0.64
N GLN A 38 0.68 1.57 0.66
CA GLN A 38 -0.37 1.71 1.67
C GLN A 38 -1.65 1.12 1.10
N ALA A 39 -2.02 -0.09 1.53
CA ALA A 39 -3.21 -0.76 1.06
C ALA A 39 -4.48 -0.01 1.52
N SER A 40 -5.46 0.03 0.62
CA SER A 40 -6.80 0.47 0.99
C SER A 40 -7.50 -0.57 1.88
N ALA A 41 -8.80 -0.37 2.09
CA ALA A 41 -9.71 -1.35 2.66
C ALA A 41 -10.79 -1.74 1.65
N TRP A 42 -11.51 -2.80 1.97
CA TRP A 42 -12.77 -3.18 1.32
C TRP A 42 -13.99 -2.78 2.16
N GLN A 43 -13.76 -2.02 3.23
CA GLN A 43 -14.79 -1.53 4.14
C GLN A 43 -15.14 -0.08 3.81
N GLY A 44 -16.43 0.23 3.70
CA GLY A 44 -16.93 1.61 3.65
C GLY A 44 -16.63 2.40 4.93
N GLN A 45 -16.90 3.70 4.92
CA GLN A 45 -16.67 4.55 6.08
C GLN A 45 -17.60 4.16 7.24
N THR A 46 -17.03 3.97 8.43
CA THR A 46 -17.79 3.63 9.65
C THR A 46 -18.17 4.88 10.44
N GLU A 47 -19.17 4.77 11.33
CA GLU A 47 -19.55 5.87 12.23
C GLU A 47 -18.38 6.36 13.09
N TYR A 48 -17.57 5.44 13.62
CA TYR A 48 -16.35 5.79 14.34
C TYR A 48 -15.38 6.61 13.47
N GLN A 49 -15.21 6.23 12.20
CA GLN A 49 -14.36 6.98 11.28
C GLN A 49 -14.92 8.38 10.99
N ILE A 50 -16.25 8.52 10.85
CA ILE A 50 -16.91 9.83 10.73
C ILE A 50 -16.63 10.69 11.97
N MET A 51 -16.86 10.14 13.17
CA MET A 51 -16.61 10.83 14.44
C MET A 51 -15.15 11.30 14.60
N ARG A 52 -14.21 10.58 13.99
CA ARG A 52 -12.77 10.88 14.02
C ARG A 52 -12.28 11.63 12.78
N ASN A 53 -13.18 12.08 11.91
CA ASN A 53 -12.87 12.79 10.66
C ASN A 53 -11.91 12.02 9.73
N ILE A 54 -11.99 10.69 9.74
CA ILE A 54 -11.19 9.77 8.91
C ILE A 54 -11.95 9.55 7.60
N GLN A 55 -11.30 9.82 6.47
CA GLN A 55 -11.86 9.66 5.13
C GLN A 55 -11.17 8.47 4.41
N PRO A 56 -11.75 7.26 4.46
CA PRO A 56 -11.17 6.09 3.81
C PRO A 56 -11.35 6.15 2.29
N GLN A 57 -10.61 5.33 1.57
CA GLN A 57 -10.63 5.26 0.11
C GLN A 57 -10.87 3.84 -0.39
N PRO A 58 -12.02 3.21 -0.03
CA PRO A 58 -12.23 1.78 -0.21
C PRO A 58 -12.14 1.32 -1.67
N ALA A 59 -12.00 0.01 -1.84
CA ALA A 59 -12.06 -0.67 -3.13
C ALA A 59 -10.91 -0.29 -4.08
N ARG A 60 -9.69 -0.15 -3.55
CA ARG A 60 -8.48 0.09 -4.33
C ARG A 60 -7.41 -0.95 -4.01
N ALA A 61 -6.72 -1.42 -5.05
CA ALA A 61 -5.71 -2.47 -4.94
C ALA A 61 -4.43 -2.11 -5.73
N ALA A 62 -3.28 -2.56 -5.24
CA ALA A 62 -2.00 -2.47 -5.95
C ALA A 62 -1.71 -3.81 -6.62
N LEU A 63 -1.53 -3.81 -7.94
CA LEU A 63 -1.08 -4.96 -8.71
C LEU A 63 0.39 -4.78 -9.05
N VAL A 64 1.26 -5.54 -8.40
CA VAL A 64 2.72 -5.43 -8.55
C VAL A 64 3.25 -6.53 -9.47
N GLY A 65 4.03 -6.13 -10.49
CA GLY A 65 4.81 -7.05 -11.31
C GLY A 65 6.09 -7.43 -10.61
N LEU A 66 6.26 -8.71 -10.25
CA LEU A 66 7.43 -9.15 -9.46
C LEU A 66 8.76 -9.14 -10.24
N HIS A 67 8.70 -9.12 -11.57
CA HIS A 67 9.89 -9.13 -12.43
C HIS A 67 10.57 -7.76 -12.56
N ASP A 68 9.79 -6.68 -12.50
CA ASP A 68 10.25 -5.31 -12.74
C ASP A 68 9.80 -4.30 -11.67
N LEU A 69 9.06 -4.78 -10.66
CA LEU A 69 8.43 -3.98 -9.61
C LEU A 69 7.48 -2.89 -10.13
N SER A 70 6.97 -3.03 -11.36
CA SER A 70 5.94 -2.13 -11.89
C SER A 70 4.65 -2.25 -11.07
N VAL A 71 3.98 -1.13 -10.81
CA VAL A 71 2.72 -1.15 -10.03
C VAL A 71 1.57 -0.58 -10.85
N ARG A 72 0.44 -1.29 -10.86
CA ARG A 72 -0.84 -0.78 -11.35
C ARG A 72 -1.77 -0.57 -10.18
N ALA A 73 -2.20 0.67 -9.97
CA ALA A 73 -3.27 0.99 -9.03
C ALA A 73 -4.62 0.71 -9.69
N LEU A 74 -5.39 -0.20 -9.10
CA LEU A 74 -6.73 -0.59 -9.54
C LEU A 74 -7.76 0.08 -8.64
N ASP A 75 -8.77 0.72 -9.23
CA ASP A 75 -9.88 1.38 -8.53
C ASP A 75 -11.20 0.72 -8.95
N PHE A 76 -11.87 0.10 -7.98
CA PHE A 76 -13.14 -0.60 -8.11
C PHE A 76 -14.30 0.16 -7.45
N SER A 77 -14.09 1.42 -7.02
CA SER A 77 -15.13 2.21 -6.35
C SER A 77 -16.27 2.67 -7.27
N GLY A 78 -16.09 2.58 -8.59
CA GLY A 78 -17.10 2.92 -9.60
C GLY A 78 -17.69 1.70 -10.32
N LYS A 79 -18.68 1.95 -11.21
CA LYS A 79 -19.34 0.91 -12.02
C LYS A 79 -18.40 0.12 -12.94
N GLN A 80 -17.24 0.69 -13.28
CA GLN A 80 -16.21 0.02 -14.06
C GLN A 80 -14.85 0.20 -13.40
N PRO A 81 -14.01 -0.87 -13.33
CA PRO A 81 -12.67 -0.77 -12.81
C PRO A 81 -11.82 0.21 -13.61
N ARG A 82 -11.03 1.04 -12.92
CA ARG A 82 -10.03 1.91 -13.54
C ARG A 82 -8.63 1.44 -13.14
N ALA A 83 -7.67 1.59 -14.04
CA ALA A 83 -6.28 1.27 -13.77
C ALA A 83 -5.40 2.49 -14.03
N ARG A 84 -4.52 2.83 -13.08
CA ARG A 84 -3.45 3.81 -13.23
C ARG A 84 -2.11 3.10 -13.13
N LEU A 85 -1.27 3.26 -14.15
CA LEU A 85 0.10 2.76 -14.10
C LEU A 85 0.97 3.70 -13.27
N ILE A 86 1.70 3.12 -12.33
CA ILE A 86 2.74 3.76 -11.53
C ILE A 86 4.04 3.07 -11.93
N LYS A 87 4.84 3.75 -12.74
CA LYS A 87 6.15 3.24 -13.11
C LYS A 87 7.14 3.57 -11.98
N PRO A 88 7.91 2.60 -11.48
CA PRO A 88 9.05 2.93 -10.61
C PRO A 88 9.98 3.89 -11.37
N PRO A 89 10.66 4.83 -10.66
CA PRO A 89 11.69 5.64 -11.29
C PRO A 89 12.69 4.71 -11.97
N VAL A 90 13.01 5.00 -13.24
CA VAL A 90 14.04 4.27 -13.98
C VAL A 90 15.30 4.26 -13.11
N LYS A 91 15.86 3.08 -12.79
CA LYS A 91 17.21 3.01 -12.24
C LYS A 91 18.13 3.65 -13.28
N VAL A 92 18.56 4.89 -13.03
CA VAL A 92 19.64 5.50 -13.80
C VAL A 92 20.85 4.61 -13.53
N GLY A 93 21.31 3.90 -14.57
CA GLY A 93 22.41 2.96 -14.46
C GLY A 93 23.63 3.63 -13.82
N GLY A 94 24.27 2.90 -12.90
CA GLY A 94 25.66 3.14 -12.52
C GLY A 94 26.58 2.47 -13.53
#